data_AF-A0A356AWV2-F1
#
_entry.id   AF-A0A356AWV2-F1
#
_cell.length_a   1.000
_cell.length_b   1.000
_cell.length_c   1.000
_cell.angle_alpha   90.00
_cell.angle_beta   90.00
_cell.angle_gamma   90.00
#
_symmetry.space_group_name_H-M   'P 1'
#
loop_
_entity.id
_entity.type
_entity.pdbx_description
1 polymer ?
#
loop_
_entity_poly.entity_id
_entity_poly.type
_entity_poly.pdbx_seq_one_letter_code
_entity_poly.pdbx_strand_id
1 'polypeptide(L)'
;MPPINNDVTAAAKLIREDDEVVYGDFGYSGIQKRAEIRDDMHLPRIDYHINRRPDSLPRIFDNSIDWERLIQHCKSSVRCKVELTFRIIKCQFAYTKTRYQGLMKNENRLYAMCACANLYMLARAWQSLREV
;
A
#
# COMPACT_ATOMS: atom_id res chain seq x y z
N MET A 1 -20.76 -15.22 12.67
CA MET A 1 -19.94 -14.24 11.93
C MET A 1 -18.56 -14.84 11.78
N PRO A 2 -18.02 -15.08 10.57
CA PRO A 2 -16.66 -15.58 10.44
C PRO A 2 -15.68 -14.53 10.99
N PRO A 3 -14.53 -14.95 11.54
CA PRO A 3 -13.54 -14.01 12.05
C PRO A 3 -13.12 -13.06 10.93
N ILE A 4 -12.98 -11.77 11.27
CA ILE A 4 -12.41 -10.78 10.36
C ILE A 4 -10.99 -11.25 10.05
N ASN A 5 -10.79 -11.85 8.87
CA ASN A 5 -9.47 -12.29 8.44
C ASN A 5 -8.55 -11.07 8.45
N ASN A 6 -7.55 -11.11 9.31
CA ASN A 6 -6.54 -10.07 9.37
C ASN A 6 -5.72 -10.13 8.07
N ASP A 7 -5.41 -9.00 7.45
CA ASP A 7 -4.73 -8.94 6.14
C ASP A 7 -3.42 -9.74 6.11
N VAL A 8 -2.75 -9.82 7.26
CA VAL A 8 -1.54 -10.64 7.52
C VAL A 8 -1.74 -12.14 7.24
N THR A 9 -2.97 -12.62 7.11
CA THR A 9 -3.32 -14.04 6.89
C THR A 9 -3.34 -14.42 5.42
N ALA A 10 -3.53 -13.43 4.55
CA ALA A 10 -3.37 -13.65 3.11
C ALA A 10 -1.91 -13.45 2.67
N ALA A 11 -1.10 -12.76 3.48
CA ALA A 11 0.21 -12.26 3.08
C ALA A 11 1.17 -13.35 2.60
N ALA A 12 1.23 -14.51 3.26
CA ALA A 12 2.12 -15.62 2.85
C ALA A 12 1.83 -16.12 1.42
N LYS A 13 0.57 -15.99 0.95
CA LYS A 13 0.16 -16.41 -0.40
C LYS A 13 0.40 -15.34 -1.48
N LEU A 14 0.71 -14.11 -1.06
CA LEU A 14 0.90 -12.97 -1.97
C LEU A 14 2.39 -12.74 -2.29
N ILE A 15 3.28 -13.29 -1.47
CA ILE A 15 4.72 -13.22 -1.65
C ILE A 15 5.12 -14.21 -2.75
N ARG A 16 5.91 -13.74 -3.71
CA ARG A 16 6.42 -14.57 -4.81
C ARG A 16 7.72 -15.23 -4.40
N GLU A 17 8.08 -16.30 -5.12
CA GLU A 17 9.32 -17.03 -4.88
C GLU A 17 10.58 -16.19 -5.19
N ASP A 18 10.45 -15.21 -6.08
CA ASP A 18 11.51 -14.27 -6.49
C ASP A 18 11.55 -12.98 -5.68
N ASP A 19 10.66 -12.79 -4.70
CA ASP A 19 10.63 -11.59 -3.87
C ASP A 19 11.77 -11.61 -2.84
N GLU A 20 12.73 -10.70 -2.97
CA GLU A 20 13.79 -10.50 -1.97
C GLU A 20 13.37 -9.55 -0.84
N VAL A 21 12.49 -8.58 -1.15
CA VAL A 21 12.08 -7.51 -0.24
C VAL A 21 10.57 -7.30 -0.30
N VAL A 22 9.93 -7.30 0.88
CA VAL A 22 8.49 -7.09 1.02
C VAL A 22 8.22 -5.81 1.79
N TYR A 23 7.51 -4.87 1.16
CA TYR A 23 7.01 -3.67 1.82
C TYR A 23 5.57 -3.87 2.26
N GLY A 24 5.27 -3.52 3.50
CA GLY A 24 3.93 -3.63 4.07
C GLY A 24 3.57 -2.40 4.89
N ASP A 25 2.27 -2.12 4.97
CA ASP A 25 1.78 -1.14 5.93
C ASP A 25 1.77 -1.71 7.35
N PHE A 26 1.39 -0.89 8.34
CA PHE A 26 1.32 -1.34 9.73
C PHE A 26 0.37 -2.53 9.94
N GLY A 27 -0.62 -2.73 9.06
CA GLY A 27 -1.52 -3.87 9.11
C GLY A 27 -0.78 -5.20 9.05
N TYR A 28 0.38 -5.24 8.39
CA TYR A 28 1.27 -6.41 8.28
C TYR A 28 2.32 -6.52 9.40
N SER A 29 2.16 -5.76 10.48
CA SER A 29 3.07 -5.87 11.64
C SER A 29 3.02 -7.27 12.24
N GLY A 30 4.20 -7.86 12.46
CA GLY A 30 4.33 -9.22 13.01
C GLY A 30 4.20 -10.35 11.99
N ILE A 31 4.18 -10.05 10.68
CA ILE A 31 4.16 -11.04 9.59
C ILE A 31 5.23 -12.13 9.76
N GLN A 32 6.46 -11.75 10.10
CA GLN A 32 7.59 -12.67 10.33
C GLN A 32 7.38 -13.67 11.49
N LYS A 33 6.48 -13.37 12.44
CA LYS A 33 6.25 -14.21 13.62
C LYS A 33 5.25 -15.34 13.36
N ARG A 34 4.61 -15.35 12.20
CA ARG A 34 3.59 -16.35 11.87
C ARG A 34 4.22 -17.68 11.50
N ALA A 35 3.59 -18.78 11.91
CA ALA A 35 4.01 -20.13 11.56
C ALA A 35 4.12 -20.33 10.03
N GLU A 36 3.14 -19.79 9.27
CA GLU A 36 3.12 -19.84 7.80
C GLU A 36 4.37 -19.26 7.13
N ILE A 37 5.05 -18.31 7.77
CA ILE A 37 6.25 -17.66 7.23
C ILE A 37 7.50 -18.21 7.89
N ARG A 38 7.46 -18.44 9.20
CA ARG A 38 8.60 -18.92 9.99
C ARG A 38 8.97 -20.37 9.65
N ASP A 39 7.97 -21.21 9.40
CA ASP A 39 8.18 -22.64 9.22
C ASP A 39 8.47 -22.99 7.73
N ASP A 40 8.50 -21.99 6.85
CA ASP A 40 8.91 -22.09 5.46
C ASP A 40 10.45 -21.95 5.30
N MET A 41 11.01 -22.48 4.21
CA MET A 41 12.45 -22.43 3.94
C MET A 41 12.91 -21.10 3.32
N HIS A 42 12.03 -20.44 2.56
CA HIS A 42 12.35 -19.24 1.78
C HIS A 42 11.80 -17.96 2.43
N LEU A 43 10.55 -17.99 2.90
CA LEU A 43 9.86 -16.81 3.43
C LEU A 43 10.57 -16.10 4.60
N PRO A 44 11.25 -16.78 5.55
CA PRO A 44 11.98 -16.09 6.63
C PRO A 44 13.19 -15.28 6.16
N ARG A 45 13.75 -15.61 4.98
CA ARG A 45 14.96 -14.96 4.45
C ARG A 45 14.67 -13.64 3.74
N ILE A 46 13.40 -13.34 3.48
CA ILE A 46 12.94 -12.13 2.80
C ILE A 46 13.06 -10.94 3.76
N ASP A 47 13.50 -9.79 3.23
CA ASP A 47 13.57 -8.56 4.00
C ASP A 47 12.20 -7.88 4.09
N TYR A 48 11.62 -7.86 5.28
CA TYR A 48 10.31 -7.25 5.52
C TYR A 48 10.44 -5.81 6.02
N HIS A 49 10.06 -4.86 5.18
CA HIS A 49 10.07 -3.43 5.45
C HIS A 49 8.67 -2.90 5.83
N ILE A 50 8.19 -3.31 6.99
CA ILE A 50 6.86 -2.93 7.49
C ILE A 50 6.86 -1.50 8.06
N ASN A 51 5.80 -0.72 7.77
CA ASN A 51 5.64 0.62 8.33
C ASN A 51 5.37 0.55 9.84
N ARG A 52 6.05 1.42 10.60
CA ARG A 52 5.84 1.59 12.04
C ARG A 52 4.92 2.77 12.28
N ARG A 53 4.23 2.77 13.42
CA ARG A 53 3.41 3.93 13.81
C ARG A 53 4.30 5.05 14.35
N PRO A 54 3.94 6.33 14.12
CA PRO A 54 4.74 7.45 14.61
C PRO A 54 4.89 7.48 16.14
N ASP A 55 3.88 7.01 16.87
CA ASP A 55 3.84 6.91 18.33
C ASP A 55 4.73 5.80 18.91
N SER A 56 5.06 4.79 18.09
CA SER A 56 5.94 3.68 18.47
C SER A 56 7.44 4.01 18.37
N LEU A 57 7.80 5.14 17.74
CA LEU A 57 9.18 5.55 17.58
C LEU A 57 9.67 6.27 18.84
N PRO A 58 10.89 5.94 19.33
CA PRO A 58 11.43 6.59 20.52
C PRO A 58 11.57 8.09 20.31
N ARG A 59 11.34 8.87 21.38
CA ARG A 59 11.54 10.31 21.34
C ARG A 59 13.03 10.59 21.42
N ILE A 60 13.61 11.04 20.32
CA ILE A 60 14.98 11.53 20.28
C ILE A 60 15.00 12.90 20.98
N PHE A 61 15.85 13.06 21.98
CA PHE A 61 16.00 14.30 22.78
C PHE A 61 17.19 15.15 22.33
N ASP A 62 18.07 14.61 21.50
CA ASP A 62 19.21 15.32 20.93
C ASP A 62 18.89 15.83 19.51
N ASN A 63 19.56 16.89 19.06
CA ASN A 63 19.45 17.47 17.71
C ASN A 63 20.01 16.53 16.60
N SER A 64 20.21 15.25 16.92
CA SER A 64 20.62 14.22 15.97
C SER A 64 19.55 13.95 14.92
N ILE A 65 19.98 13.59 13.70
CA ILE A 65 19.08 13.24 12.60
C ILE A 65 18.33 11.95 12.94
N ASP A 66 16.99 12.03 12.97
CA ASP A 66 16.11 10.88 13.15
C ASP A 66 15.93 10.11 11.84
N TRP A 67 16.88 9.22 11.56
CA TRP A 67 16.86 8.39 10.35
C TRP A 67 15.61 7.50 10.26
N GLU A 68 15.10 6.98 11.38
CA GLU A 68 13.89 6.15 11.37
C GLU A 68 12.66 6.97 10.95
N ARG A 69 12.49 8.19 11.48
CA ARG A 69 11.40 9.08 11.05
C ARG A 69 11.55 9.50 9.60
N LEU A 70 12.77 9.77 9.13
CA LEU A 70 13.00 10.12 7.73
C LEU A 70 12.60 8.96 6.80
N ILE A 71 13.00 7.73 7.12
CA ILE A 71 12.61 6.55 6.35
C ILE A 71 11.09 6.37 6.35
N GLN A 72 10.42 6.48 7.50
CA GLN A 72 8.95 6.37 7.56
C GLN A 72 8.25 7.50 6.80
N HIS A 73 8.81 8.70 6.80
CA HIS A 73 8.31 9.83 6.02
C HIS A 73 8.42 9.54 4.52
N CYS A 74 9.56 9.04 4.05
CA CYS A 74 9.75 8.63 2.65
C CYS A 74 8.73 7.55 2.23
N LYS A 75 8.53 6.51 3.06
CA LYS A 75 7.51 5.48 2.79
C LYS A 75 6.10 6.06 2.69
N SER A 76 5.76 6.97 3.61
CA SER A 76 4.45 7.64 3.63
C SER A 76 4.25 8.56 2.42
N SER A 77 5.31 9.25 1.97
CA SER A 77 5.30 10.08 0.77
C SER A 77 5.08 9.27 -0.51
N VAL A 78 5.66 8.07 -0.60
CA VAL A 78 5.37 7.16 -1.72
C VAL A 78 3.91 6.69 -1.65
N ARG A 79 3.42 6.31 -0.46
CA ARG A 79 2.05 5.84 -0.26
C ARG A 79 1.01 6.90 -0.65
N CYS A 80 1.23 8.16 -0.30
CA CYS A 80 0.26 9.23 -0.57
C CYS A 80 0.04 9.47 -2.08
N LYS A 81 1.05 9.25 -2.91
CA LYS A 81 0.93 9.33 -4.38
C LYS A 81 -0.03 8.27 -4.93
N VAL A 82 0.05 7.05 -4.40
CA VAL A 82 -0.82 5.94 -4.79
C VAL A 82 -2.24 6.14 -4.23
N GLU A 83 -2.36 6.57 -2.97
CA GLU A 83 -3.65 6.88 -2.33
C GLU A 83 -4.44 7.94 -3.10
N LEU A 84 -3.77 8.94 -3.68
CA LEU A 84 -4.44 9.96 -4.50
C LEU A 84 -5.18 9.34 -5.69
N THR A 85 -4.56 8.37 -6.38
CA THR A 85 -5.19 7.67 -7.51
C THR A 85 -6.41 6.88 -7.04
N PHE A 86 -6.29 6.16 -5.93
CA PHE A 86 -7.43 5.43 -5.35
C PHE A 86 -8.55 6.36 -4.88
N ARG A 87 -8.22 7.54 -4.35
CA ARG A 87 -9.21 8.55 -3.99
C ARG A 87 -9.97 9.05 -5.21
N ILE A 88 -9.27 9.30 -6.33
CA ILE A 88 -9.91 9.65 -7.61
C ILE A 88 -10.90 8.57 -8.03
N ILE A 89 -10.45 7.31 -8.05
CA ILE A 89 -11.29 6.19 -8.47
C ILE A 89 -12.51 6.02 -7.54
N LYS A 90 -12.31 6.04 -6.22
CA LYS A 90 -13.37 5.78 -5.24
C LYS A 90 -14.32 6.96 -5.05
N CYS A 91 -13.81 8.19 -4.99
CA CYS A 91 -14.58 9.38 -4.66
C CYS A 91 -15.03 10.14 -5.91
N GLN A 92 -14.12 10.48 -6.83
CA GLN A 92 -14.47 11.24 -8.03
C GLN A 92 -15.23 10.39 -9.05
N PHE A 93 -14.80 9.14 -9.27
CA PHE A 93 -15.49 8.21 -10.18
C PHE A 93 -16.52 7.31 -9.49
N ALA A 94 -16.76 7.51 -8.19
CA ALA A 94 -17.74 6.78 -7.39
C ALA A 94 -17.61 5.24 -7.46
N TYR A 95 -16.40 4.71 -7.64
CA TYR A 95 -16.14 3.28 -7.64
C TYR A 95 -16.16 2.70 -6.22
N THR A 96 -17.36 2.49 -5.68
CA THR A 96 -17.56 1.98 -4.31
C THR A 96 -17.97 0.52 -4.25
N LYS A 97 -18.58 0.01 -5.33
CA LYS A 97 -19.07 -1.38 -5.43
C LYS A 97 -18.75 -1.99 -6.79
N THR A 98 -18.51 -3.29 -6.78
CA THR A 98 -18.49 -4.12 -8.00
C THR A 98 -19.88 -4.07 -8.64
N ARG A 99 -19.92 -4.05 -9.97
CA ARG A 99 -21.18 -3.94 -10.73
C ARG A 99 -21.41 -5.13 -11.64
N TYR A 100 -20.33 -5.73 -12.15
CA TYR A 100 -20.42 -6.85 -13.06
C TYR A 100 -20.38 -8.18 -12.30
N GLN A 101 -21.07 -9.17 -12.83
CA GLN A 101 -20.91 -10.56 -12.39
C GLN A 101 -19.62 -11.12 -12.99
N GLY A 102 -18.70 -11.57 -12.13
CA GLY A 102 -17.40 -12.12 -12.50
C GLY A 102 -16.22 -11.19 -12.20
N LEU A 103 -15.11 -11.80 -11.78
CA LEU A 103 -13.90 -11.08 -11.37
C LEU A 103 -13.26 -10.34 -12.54
N MET A 104 -13.06 -11.04 -13.66
CA MET A 104 -12.44 -10.51 -14.90
C MET A 104 -13.14 -9.25 -15.44
N LYS A 105 -14.48 -9.18 -15.37
CA LYS A 105 -15.22 -7.99 -15.83
C LYS A 105 -15.03 -6.79 -14.90
N ASN A 106 -14.97 -7.02 -13.58
CA ASN A 106 -14.69 -5.94 -12.64
C ASN A 106 -13.22 -5.50 -12.68
N GLU A 107 -12.30 -6.42 -12.96
CA GLU A 107 -10.89 -6.14 -13.16
C GLU A 107 -10.66 -5.23 -14.38
N ASN A 108 -11.25 -5.58 -15.53
CA ASN A 108 -11.21 -4.72 -16.72
C ASN A 108 -11.80 -3.33 -16.47
N ARG A 109 -12.89 -3.24 -15.69
CA ARG A 109 -13.47 -1.96 -15.27
C ARG A 109 -12.49 -1.16 -14.40
N LEU A 110 -11.77 -1.82 -13.50
CA LEU A 110 -10.77 -1.18 -12.65
C LEU A 110 -9.61 -0.64 -13.50
N TYR A 111 -9.10 -1.42 -14.46
CA TYR A 111 -8.05 -0.95 -15.38
C TYR A 111 -8.46 0.28 -16.18
N ALA A 112 -9.69 0.28 -16.72
CA ALA A 112 -10.23 1.44 -17.41
C ALA A 112 -10.31 2.67 -16.50
N MET A 113 -10.76 2.50 -15.25
CA MET A 113 -10.81 3.59 -14.26
C MET A 113 -9.41 4.12 -13.90
N CYS A 114 -8.41 3.24 -13.76
CA CYS A 114 -7.02 3.65 -13.53
C CYS A 114 -6.48 4.49 -14.70
N ALA A 115 -6.75 4.08 -15.94
CA ALA A 115 -6.36 4.85 -17.13
C ALA A 115 -7.04 6.24 -17.15
N CYS A 116 -8.34 6.29 -16.86
CA CYS A 116 -9.06 7.56 -16.73
C CYS A 116 -8.54 8.43 -15.59
N ALA A 117 -8.13 7.84 -14.46
CA ALA A 117 -7.59 8.58 -13.32
C ALA A 117 -6.26 9.25 -13.69
N ASN A 118 -5.40 8.56 -14.44
CA ASN A 118 -4.16 9.12 -14.98
C ASN A 118 -4.44 10.30 -15.91
N LEU A 119 -5.40 10.18 -16.83
CA LEU A 119 -5.82 11.28 -17.71
C LEU A 119 -6.39 12.47 -16.94
N TYR A 120 -7.20 12.21 -15.91
CA TYR A 120 -7.76 13.24 -15.04
C TYR A 120 -6.67 14.00 -14.28
N MET A 121 -5.68 13.29 -13.72
CA MET A 121 -4.53 13.92 -13.06
C MET A 121 -3.72 14.79 -14.03
N LEU A 122 -3.47 14.30 -15.25
CA LEU A 122 -2.77 15.05 -16.29
C LEU A 122 -3.53 16.33 -16.67
N ALA A 123 -4.83 16.23 -16.92
CA ALA A 123 -5.67 17.37 -17.28
C ALA A 123 -5.68 18.45 -16.18
N ARG A 124 -5.73 18.04 -14.90
CA ARG A 124 -5.65 18.97 -13.77
C ARG A 124 -4.29 19.66 -13.66
N ALA A 125 -3.20 18.91 -13.86
CA ALA A 125 -1.85 19.50 -13.87
C ALA A 125 -1.71 20.52 -15.00
N TRP A 126 -2.26 20.23 -16.18
CA TRP A 126 -2.28 21.13 -17.32
C TRP A 126 -3.07 22.43 -17.08
N GLN A 127 -4.23 22.34 -16.42
CA GLN A 127 -5.00 23.53 -16.03
C GLN A 127 -4.23 24.40 -15.05
N SER A 128 -3.59 23.81 -14.05
CA SER A 128 -2.76 24.53 -13.08
C SER A 128 -1.58 25.25 -13.72
N LEU A 129 -1.03 24.75 -14.83
CA LEU A 129 0.07 25.39 -15.56
C LEU A 129 -0.39 26.54 -16.47
N ARG A 130 -1.68 26.59 -16.82
CA ARG A 130 -2.26 27.67 -17.63
C ARG A 130 -2.66 28.89 -16.81
N GLU A 131 -2.85 28.73 -15.51
CA GLU A 131 -3.24 29.79 -14.57
C GLU A 131 -2.03 30.51 -13.93
N VAL A 132 -0.81 30.08 -14.25
CA VAL A 132 0.48 30.68 -13.84
C VAL A 132 1.09 31.42 -15.03
#